data_AF-A0A6P0Z779-F1
#
_entry.id   AF-A0A6P0Z779-F1
#
_cell.length_a   1.000
_cell.length_b   1.000
_cell.length_c   1.000
_cell.angle_alpha   90.00
_cell.angle_beta   90.00
_cell.angle_gamma   90.00
#
_symmetry.space_group_name_H-M   'P 1'
#
loop_
_entity.id
_entity.type
_entity.pdbx_description
1 polymer ?
#
loop_
_entity_poly.entity_id
_entity_poly.type
_entity_poly.pdbx_seq_one_letter_code
_entity_poly.pdbx_strand_id
1 'polypeptide(L)'
;MNSSFSLEKIAQQAQQASHTLVSMGAEGRSHLLQQFSCLIEKHQDDILEANTLDLEASREMAVPDIMLDWLRLTPERIQATAQLLEGLAQSFDPLEQVGNPTYPIHGAQSYSQRLPLGVIGLVYESLPQLGAIAAGLCIRSGNALI
;
A
#
# COMPACT_ATOMS: atom_id res chain seq x y z
N MET A 1 12.27 16.79 -22.86
CA MET A 1 13.29 16.71 -21.79
C MET A 1 13.11 15.35 -21.13
N ASN A 2 13.99 14.39 -21.46
CA ASN A 2 13.87 13.01 -20.99
C ASN A 2 14.30 12.95 -19.52
N SER A 3 13.34 12.97 -18.60
CA SER A 3 13.55 12.52 -17.23
C SER A 3 13.95 11.05 -17.30
N SER A 4 15.25 10.75 -17.19
CA SER A 4 15.74 9.38 -17.19
C SER A 4 15.12 8.63 -16.01
N PHE A 5 14.21 7.71 -16.31
CA PHE A 5 13.64 6.78 -15.34
C PHE A 5 14.80 5.99 -14.71
N SER A 6 15.11 6.28 -13.45
CA SER A 6 16.19 5.65 -12.71
C SER A 6 15.59 4.84 -11.56
N LEU A 7 15.49 3.53 -11.78
CA LEU A 7 15.01 2.59 -10.77
C LEU A 7 15.86 2.66 -9.49
N GLU A 8 17.16 2.91 -9.62
CA GLU A 8 18.07 3.09 -8.49
C GLU A 8 17.65 4.27 -7.60
N LYS A 9 17.31 5.42 -8.20
CA LYS A 9 16.83 6.59 -7.44
C LYS A 9 15.49 6.31 -6.76
N ILE A 10 14.57 5.64 -7.44
CA ILE A 10 13.27 5.25 -6.85
C ILE A 10 13.50 4.32 -5.66
N ALA A 11 14.39 3.33 -5.79
CA ALA A 11 14.74 2.41 -4.71
C ALA A 11 15.37 3.13 -3.51
N GLN A 12 16.27 4.10 -3.73
CA GLN A 12 16.86 4.93 -2.67
C GLN A 12 15.80 5.78 -1.95
N GLN A 13 14.86 6.36 -2.69
CA GLN A 13 13.74 7.13 -2.11
C GLN A 13 12.81 6.24 -1.29
N ALA A 14 12.47 5.05 -1.81
CA ALA A 14 11.65 4.08 -1.08
C ALA A 14 12.34 3.59 0.19
N GLN A 15 13.66 3.33 0.14
CA GLN A 15 14.43 2.98 1.33
C GLN A 15 14.33 4.08 2.40
N GLN A 16 14.54 5.35 2.02
CA GLN A 16 14.41 6.47 2.95
C GLN A 16 12.99 6.58 3.52
N ALA A 17 11.96 6.38 2.68
CA ALA A 17 10.56 6.38 3.11
C ALA A 17 10.24 5.26 4.11
N SER A 18 10.84 4.07 3.94
CA SER A 18 10.65 2.95 4.87
C SER A 18 11.13 3.29 6.29
N HIS A 19 12.27 3.98 6.41
CA HIS A 19 12.77 4.46 7.70
C HIS A 19 11.82 5.49 8.33
N THR A 20 11.28 6.41 7.51
CA THR A 20 10.28 7.38 7.97
C THR A 20 9.03 6.69 8.50
N LEU A 21 8.47 5.73 7.76
CA LEU A 21 7.27 4.99 8.18
C LEU A 21 7.46 4.25 9.52
N VAL A 22 8.66 3.71 9.78
CA VAL A 22 8.98 3.10 11.08
C VAL A 22 8.98 4.15 12.18
N SER A 23 9.66 5.28 11.95
CA SER A 23 9.81 6.36 12.93
C SER A 23 8.50 7.07 13.31
N MET A 24 7.48 7.01 12.46
CA MET A 24 6.15 7.59 12.72
C MET A 24 5.38 6.88 13.86
N GLY A 25 5.79 5.67 14.24
CA GLY A 25 5.07 4.87 15.24
C GLY A 25 3.68 4.43 14.76
N ALA A 26 2.96 3.69 15.61
CA ALA A 26 1.67 3.11 15.24
C ALA A 26 0.61 4.18 14.96
N GLU A 27 0.48 5.17 15.85
CA GLU A 27 -0.48 6.26 15.70
C GLU A 27 -0.26 7.06 14.41
N GLY A 28 1.00 7.38 14.09
CA GLY A 28 1.33 8.12 12.87
C GLY A 28 0.96 7.35 11.61
N ARG A 29 1.21 6.03 11.57
CA ARG A 29 0.81 5.17 10.44
C ARG A 29 -0.71 5.01 10.34
N SER A 30 -1.41 4.86 11.46
CA SER A 30 -2.88 4.81 11.49
C SER A 30 -3.48 6.13 10.99
N HIS A 31 -2.94 7.27 11.40
CA HIS A 31 -3.39 8.57 10.90
C HIS A 31 -3.15 8.71 9.39
N LEU A 32 -1.99 8.29 8.89
CA LEU A 32 -1.69 8.30 7.46
C LEU A 32 -2.71 7.45 6.67
N LEU A 33 -3.07 6.27 7.17
CA LEU A 33 -4.09 5.41 6.55
C LEU A 33 -5.49 6.04 6.55
N GLN A 34 -5.88 6.71 7.64
CA GLN A 34 -7.15 7.45 7.70
C GLN A 34 -7.19 8.59 6.67
N GLN A 35 -6.09 9.35 6.55
CA GLN A 35 -5.98 10.40 5.55
C GLN A 35 -6.02 9.81 4.14
N PHE A 36 -5.34 8.69 3.91
CA PHE A 36 -5.36 8.02 2.61
C PHE A 36 -6.77 7.57 2.22
N SER A 37 -7.52 6.93 3.14
CA SER A 37 -8.92 6.57 2.95
C SER A 37 -9.78 7.78 2.57
N CYS A 38 -9.69 8.86 3.36
CA CYS A 38 -10.45 10.10 3.13
C CYS A 38 -10.13 10.73 1.76
N LEU A 39 -8.86 10.72 1.35
CA LEU A 39 -8.46 11.25 0.05
C LEU A 39 -8.99 10.41 -1.12
N ILE A 40 -9.03 9.08 -0.99
CA ILE A 40 -9.62 8.21 -2.02
C ILE A 40 -11.10 8.53 -2.20
N GLU A 41 -11.86 8.66 -1.10
CA GLU A 41 -13.30 8.99 -1.18
C GLU A 41 -13.53 10.39 -1.73
N LYS A 42 -12.74 11.37 -1.28
CA LYS A 42 -12.85 12.77 -1.73
C LYS A 42 -12.60 12.93 -3.23
N HIS A 43 -11.68 12.13 -3.78
CA HIS A 43 -11.29 12.18 -5.19
C HIS A 43 -11.90 11.05 -6.03
N GLN A 44 -12.98 10.43 -5.54
CA GLN A 44 -13.62 9.31 -6.23
C GLN A 44 -13.98 9.63 -7.68
N ASP A 45 -14.56 10.81 -7.92
CA ASP A 45 -15.00 11.21 -9.26
C ASP A 45 -13.81 11.35 -10.23
N ASP A 46 -12.71 11.98 -9.77
CA ASP A 46 -11.47 12.12 -10.55
C ASP A 46 -10.87 10.74 -10.90
N ILE A 47 -10.90 9.79 -9.96
CA ILE A 47 -10.39 8.43 -10.14
C ILE A 47 -11.25 7.66 -11.18
N LEU A 48 -12.57 7.80 -11.12
CA LEU A 48 -13.49 7.13 -12.05
C LEU A 48 -13.41 7.73 -13.45
N GLU A 49 -13.23 9.04 -13.57
CA GLU A 49 -13.00 9.72 -14.85
C GLU A 49 -11.70 9.21 -15.49
N ALA A 50 -10.60 9.16 -14.73
CA ALA A 50 -9.33 8.62 -15.21
C ALA A 50 -9.45 7.14 -15.64
N ASN A 51 -10.11 6.30 -14.84
CA ASN A 51 -10.31 4.90 -15.19
C ASN A 51 -11.18 4.70 -16.43
N THR A 52 -12.12 5.62 -16.69
CA THR A 52 -12.93 5.57 -17.91
C THR A 52 -12.07 5.76 -19.15
N LEU A 53 -11.11 6.69 -19.12
CA LEU A 53 -10.14 6.90 -20.20
C LEU A 53 -9.26 5.66 -20.41
N ASP A 54 -8.82 5.01 -19.34
CA ASP A 54 -8.04 3.77 -19.41
C ASP A 54 -8.83 2.62 -20.06
N LEU A 55 -10.12 2.50 -19.73
CA LEU A 55 -11.01 1.49 -20.32
C LEU A 55 -11.27 1.75 -21.81
N GLU A 56 -11.43 3.01 -22.21
CA GLU A 56 -11.59 3.39 -23.62
C GLU A 56 -10.34 3.03 -24.42
N ALA A 57 -9.16 3.43 -23.95
CA ALA A 57 -7.89 3.08 -24.58
C ALA A 57 -7.68 1.56 -24.66
N SER A 58 -8.06 0.81 -23.62
CA SER A 58 -7.93 -0.65 -23.59
C SER A 58 -8.85 -1.36 -24.59
N ARG A 59 -10.03 -0.80 -24.87
CA ARG A 59 -10.94 -1.33 -25.91
C ARG A 59 -10.35 -1.17 -27.31
N GLU A 60 -9.67 -0.06 -27.58
CA GLU A 60 -8.97 0.15 -28.86
C GLU A 60 -7.82 -0.85 -29.08
N MET A 61 -7.23 -1.36 -28.00
CA MET A 61 -6.15 -2.35 -28.02
C MET A 61 -6.62 -3.82 -28.07
N ALA A 62 -7.93 -4.06 -28.22
CA ALA A 62 -8.53 -5.41 -28.25
C ALA A 62 -8.17 -6.28 -27.03
N VAL A 63 -8.09 -5.66 -25.85
CA VAL A 63 -7.87 -6.35 -24.57
C VAL A 63 -9.05 -7.31 -24.29
N PRO A 64 -8.80 -8.54 -23.77
CA PRO A 64 -9.88 -9.48 -23.43
C PRO A 64 -10.90 -8.91 -22.44
N ASP A 65 -12.18 -9.23 -22.63
CA ASP A 65 -13.29 -8.73 -21.79
C ASP A 65 -13.07 -8.97 -20.29
N ILE A 66 -12.52 -10.13 -19.92
CA ILE A 66 -12.21 -10.46 -18.53
C ILE A 66 -11.19 -9.48 -17.89
N MET A 67 -10.22 -9.01 -18.66
CA MET A 67 -9.24 -8.03 -18.18
C MET A 67 -9.87 -6.64 -18.06
N LEU A 68 -10.80 -6.28 -18.95
CA LEU A 68 -11.57 -5.03 -18.84
C LEU A 68 -12.44 -5.03 -17.57
N ASP A 69 -13.05 -6.16 -17.21
CA ASP A 69 -13.83 -6.30 -15.97
C ASP A 69 -12.97 -6.18 -14.70
N TRP A 70 -11.71 -6.62 -14.76
CA TRP A 70 -10.75 -6.43 -13.68
C TRP A 70 -10.29 -4.96 -13.61
N LEU A 71 -9.99 -4.36 -14.77
CA LEU A 71 -9.50 -2.99 -14.89
C LEU A 71 -10.55 -1.96 -14.46
N ARG A 72 -11.84 -2.29 -14.62
CA ARG A 72 -12.93 -1.38 -14.31
C ARG A 72 -13.01 -1.06 -12.82
N LEU A 73 -12.92 0.21 -12.48
CA LEU A 73 -13.31 0.74 -11.18
C LEU A 73 -14.80 1.09 -11.20
N THR A 74 -15.44 0.91 -10.04
CA THR A 74 -16.81 1.35 -9.78
C THR A 74 -16.83 2.09 -8.45
N PRO A 75 -17.85 2.93 -8.18
CA PRO A 75 -18.01 3.57 -6.89
C PRO A 75 -17.91 2.58 -5.72
N GLU A 76 -18.51 1.38 -5.87
CA GLU A 76 -18.49 0.35 -4.84
C GLU A 76 -17.08 -0.22 -4.61
N ARG A 77 -16.27 -0.39 -5.66
CA ARG A 77 -14.88 -0.85 -5.52
C ARG A 77 -14.00 0.20 -4.85
N ILE A 78 -14.21 1.48 -5.15
CA ILE A 78 -13.50 2.59 -4.52
C ILE A 78 -13.88 2.69 -3.04
N GLN A 79 -15.18 2.66 -2.74
CA GLN A 79 -15.69 2.66 -1.37
C GLN A 79 -15.17 1.47 -0.57
N ALA A 80 -15.18 0.25 -1.13
CA ALA A 80 -14.63 -0.93 -0.48
C ALA A 80 -13.12 -0.79 -0.20
N THR A 81 -12.38 -0.14 -1.10
CA THR A 81 -10.96 0.14 -0.92
C THR A 81 -10.73 1.13 0.22
N ALA A 82 -11.51 2.21 0.28
CA ALA A 82 -11.45 3.17 1.38
C ALA A 82 -11.77 2.50 2.73
N GLN A 83 -12.87 1.74 2.82
CA GLN A 83 -13.23 0.99 4.03
C GLN A 83 -12.14 0.01 4.47
N LEU A 84 -11.46 -0.64 3.53
CA LEU A 84 -10.33 -1.50 3.85
C LEU A 84 -9.18 -0.70 4.47
N LEU A 85 -8.83 0.46 3.91
CA LEU A 85 -7.79 1.34 4.47
C LEU A 85 -8.15 1.86 5.85
N GLU A 86 -9.41 2.23 6.07
CA GLU A 86 -9.92 2.62 7.38
C GLU A 86 -9.82 1.45 8.38
N GLY A 87 -10.23 0.25 7.97
CA GLY A 87 -10.10 -0.96 8.77
C GLY A 87 -8.64 -1.28 9.13
N LEU A 88 -7.70 -1.06 8.20
CA LEU A 88 -6.28 -1.16 8.48
C LEU A 88 -5.85 -0.12 9.52
N ALA A 89 -6.29 1.13 9.41
CA ALA A 89 -5.96 2.16 10.39
C ALA A 89 -6.40 1.82 11.82
N GLN A 90 -7.53 1.12 11.96
CA GLN A 90 -8.10 0.68 13.24
C GLN A 90 -7.54 -0.66 13.73
N SER A 91 -6.90 -1.44 12.85
CA SER A 91 -6.32 -2.74 13.21
C SER A 91 -5.13 -2.61 14.18
N PHE A 92 -4.77 -3.68 14.88
CA PHE A 92 -3.58 -3.73 15.73
C PHE A 92 -2.28 -3.53 14.95
N ASP A 93 -1.28 -2.88 15.53
CA ASP A 93 0.00 -2.62 14.85
C ASP A 93 0.91 -3.84 14.91
N PRO A 94 1.24 -4.47 13.76
CA PRO A 94 2.08 -5.65 13.77
C PRO A 94 3.48 -5.40 14.35
N LEU A 95 3.98 -4.16 14.34
CA LEU A 95 5.31 -3.80 14.86
C LEU A 95 5.32 -3.61 16.39
N GLU A 96 4.17 -3.45 17.03
CA GLU A 96 4.08 -3.35 18.49
C GLU A 96 4.07 -4.73 19.18
N GLN A 97 4.06 -5.81 18.40
CA GLN A 97 4.04 -7.16 18.96
C GLN A 97 5.43 -7.58 19.48
N VAL A 98 5.53 -7.70 20.80
CA VAL A 98 6.66 -8.33 21.50
C VAL A 98 6.28 -9.75 21.88
N GLY A 99 7.19 -10.70 21.65
CA GLY A 99 7.00 -12.12 21.93
C GLY A 99 8.18 -12.75 22.65
N ASN A 100 8.00 -14.02 23.03
CA ASN A 100 9.07 -14.83 23.58
C ASN A 100 9.94 -15.39 22.45
N PRO A 101 11.27 -15.38 22.60
CA PRO A 101 12.16 -15.93 21.59
C PRO A 101 12.04 -17.46 21.57
N THR A 102 12.16 -18.04 20.37
CA THR A 102 12.11 -19.50 20.17
C THR A 102 13.18 -20.24 20.96
N TYR A 103 14.33 -19.61 21.21
CA TYR A 103 15.46 -20.16 21.95
C TYR A 103 15.92 -19.14 23.01
N PRO A 104 15.43 -19.22 24.26
CA PRO A 104 15.85 -18.33 25.33
C PRO A 104 17.30 -18.60 25.71
N ILE A 105 18.10 -17.55 25.89
CA ILE A 105 19.48 -17.66 26.37
C ILE A 105 19.45 -17.74 27.89
N HIS A 106 19.91 -18.86 28.45
CA HIS A 106 19.99 -19.03 29.90
C HIS A 106 20.87 -17.94 30.54
N GLY A 107 20.33 -17.29 31.57
CA GLY A 107 21.03 -16.22 32.29
C GLY A 107 20.85 -14.82 31.70
N ALA A 108 20.05 -14.65 30.62
CA ALA A 108 19.74 -13.35 30.04
C ALA A 108 18.24 -13.19 29.76
N GLN A 109 17.71 -11.98 29.96
CA GLN A 109 16.35 -11.64 29.53
C GLN A 109 16.32 -11.52 28.02
N SER A 110 15.50 -12.34 27.36
CA SER A 110 15.45 -12.45 25.91
C SER A 110 14.02 -12.14 25.42
N TYR A 111 13.88 -11.39 24.33
CA TYR A 111 12.60 -11.06 23.70
C TYR A 111 12.74 -11.08 22.17
N SER A 112 11.63 -11.26 21.47
CA SER A 112 11.55 -11.12 20.01
C SER A 112 10.58 -10.01 19.64
N GLN A 113 10.92 -9.20 18.64
CA GLN A 113 10.05 -8.14 18.10
C GLN A 113 9.88 -8.33 16.60
N ARG A 114 8.73 -7.89 16.07
CA ARG A 114 8.51 -7.84 14.62
C ARG A 114 9.14 -6.58 14.05
N LEU A 115 9.83 -6.74 12.93
CA LEU A 115 10.45 -5.64 12.18
C LEU A 115 9.90 -5.65 10.75
N PRO A 116 9.77 -4.48 10.10
CA PRO A 116 9.45 -4.42 8.68
C PRO A 116 10.56 -5.06 7.84
N LEU A 117 10.19 -5.45 6.62
CA LEU A 117 11.13 -5.92 5.60
C LEU A 117 11.93 -4.75 4.99
N GLY A 118 11.35 -3.56 4.96
CA GLY A 118 11.95 -2.35 4.39
C GLY A 118 11.19 -1.89 3.16
N VAL A 119 11.61 -2.34 1.98
CA VAL A 119 11.00 -1.95 0.69
C VAL A 119 10.38 -3.18 0.03
N ILE A 120 9.14 -3.04 -0.41
CA ILE A 120 8.38 -4.05 -1.16
C ILE A 120 8.21 -3.51 -2.58
N GLY A 121 8.53 -4.32 -3.59
CA GLY A 121 8.20 -4.03 -4.98
C GLY A 121 6.95 -4.80 -5.40
N LEU A 122 5.96 -4.12 -5.98
CA LEU A 122 4.73 -4.71 -6.47
C LEU A 122 4.67 -4.60 -7.99
N VAL A 123 4.63 -5.74 -8.66
CA VAL A 123 4.34 -5.83 -10.09
C VAL A 123 2.94 -6.42 -10.21
N TYR A 124 2.03 -5.66 -10.82
CA TYR A 124 0.64 -6.05 -11.01
C TYR A 124 0.11 -5.55 -12.36
N GLU A 125 -0.99 -6.13 -12.79
CA GLU A 125 -1.63 -5.81 -14.07
C GLU A 125 -3.00 -5.17 -13.84
N SER A 126 -4.09 -5.82 -14.25
CA SER A 126 -5.40 -5.23 -14.48
C SER A 126 -6.25 -4.98 -13.24
N LEU A 127 -5.68 -4.84 -12.05
CA LEU A 127 -6.45 -4.61 -10.80
C LEU A 127 -6.05 -3.27 -10.18
N PRO A 128 -6.61 -2.13 -10.62
CA PRO A 128 -6.16 -0.81 -10.19
C PRO A 128 -6.20 -0.60 -8.67
N GLN A 129 -7.24 -1.13 -8.02
CA GLN A 129 -7.39 -1.04 -6.57
C GLN A 129 -6.27 -1.76 -5.80
N LEU A 130 -5.59 -2.74 -6.42
CA LEU A 130 -4.53 -3.51 -5.76
C LEU A 130 -3.35 -2.61 -5.35
N GLY A 131 -3.03 -1.58 -6.14
CA GLY A 131 -1.99 -0.62 -5.79
C GLY A 131 -2.29 0.11 -4.48
N ALA A 132 -3.52 0.59 -4.31
CA ALA A 132 -3.95 1.28 -3.08
C ALA A 132 -4.01 0.33 -1.88
N ILE A 133 -4.53 -0.89 -2.06
CA ILE A 133 -4.61 -1.91 -1.01
C ILE A 133 -3.20 -2.31 -0.54
N ALA A 134 -2.30 -2.60 -1.48
CA ALA A 134 -0.92 -2.96 -1.18
C ALA A 134 -0.19 -1.82 -0.48
N ALA A 135 -0.39 -0.57 -0.92
CA ALA A 135 0.18 0.60 -0.25
C ALA A 135 -0.32 0.72 1.20
N GLY A 136 -1.62 0.50 1.44
CA GLY A 136 -2.19 0.47 2.78
C GLY A 136 -1.58 -0.59 3.68
N LEU A 137 -1.43 -1.82 3.18
CA LEU A 137 -0.79 -2.91 3.91
C LEU A 137 0.69 -2.63 4.21
N CYS A 138 1.42 -2.05 3.24
CA CYS A 138 2.81 -1.66 3.40
C CYS A 138 2.96 -0.58 4.46
N ILE A 139 2.15 0.49 4.38
CA ILE A 139 2.11 1.55 5.40
C ILE A 139 1.83 0.93 6.76
N ARG A 140 0.79 0.09 6.91
CA ARG A 140 0.44 -0.53 8.20
C ARG A 140 1.58 -1.30 8.83
N SER A 141 2.35 -2.00 8.00
CA SER A 141 3.47 -2.87 8.40
C SER A 141 4.84 -2.16 8.40
N GLY A 142 4.88 -0.85 8.17
CA GLY A 142 6.10 -0.04 8.18
C GLY A 142 7.04 -0.30 6.99
N ASN A 143 6.49 -0.78 5.87
CA ASN A 143 7.23 -0.99 4.63
C ASN A 143 6.93 0.13 3.62
N ALA A 144 7.93 0.52 2.84
CA ALA A 144 7.72 1.31 1.63
C ALA A 144 7.28 0.41 0.47
N LEU A 145 6.52 0.97 -0.47
CA LEU A 145 6.07 0.29 -1.68
C LEU A 145 6.67 0.98 -2.91
N ILE A 146 7.12 0.17 -3.88
CA ILE A 146 7.44 0.56 -5.26
C ILE A 146 6.44 -0.11 -6.18
#